data_AF-A0A1V3XJL0-F1
#
_entry.id   AF-A0A1V3XJL0-F1
#
_cell.length_a   1.000
_cell.length_b   1.000
_cell.length_c   1.000
_cell.angle_alpha   90.00
_cell.angle_beta   90.00
_cell.angle_gamma   90.00
#
_symmetry.space_group_name_H-M   'P 1'
#
loop_
_entity.id
_entity.type
_entity.pdbx_description
1 polymer ?
#
loop_
_entity_poly.entity_id
_entity_poly.type
_entity_poly.pdbx_seq_one_letter_code
_entity_poly.pdbx_strand_id
1 'polypeptide(L)'
;MSYVIAAPELLAAASTDLQSIGSSLSRASAAASAPTTELLAAASDEVSAAITAVFSAHARDYQALSAHVAAFHERFVQALTRSGAAYAAAEAVGASSLQGVQQDVLGLINAPTLALLGRPLIGNGADGTTPGAAGGAGGLLYGNGGNGAAGMNPGVAGGAGGAAA
;
A
#
# COMPACT_ATOMS: atom_id res chain seq x y z
N MET A 1 -15.29 -23.49 1.79
CA MET A 1 -14.16 -22.54 1.68
C MET A 1 -14.75 -21.14 1.72
N SER A 2 -14.39 -20.31 2.69
CA SER A 2 -14.78 -18.90 2.69
C SER A 2 -13.73 -18.14 1.89
N TYR A 3 -14.15 -17.33 0.92
CA TYR A 3 -13.28 -16.41 0.21
C TYR A 3 -13.25 -15.11 1.00
N VAL A 4 -12.06 -14.55 1.21
CA VAL A 4 -11.89 -13.20 1.75
C VAL A 4 -11.66 -12.28 0.56
N ILE A 5 -12.55 -11.31 0.38
CA ILE A 5 -12.40 -10.26 -0.63
C ILE A 5 -12.01 -8.98 0.13
N ALA A 6 -10.84 -8.45 -0.17
CA ALA A 6 -10.38 -7.16 0.36
C ALA A 6 -10.12 -6.21 -0.81
N ALA A 7 -10.39 -4.91 -0.58
CA ALA A 7 -10.07 -3.83 -1.51
C ALA A 7 -9.05 -2.90 -0.84
N PRO A 8 -7.73 -3.20 -0.95
CA PRO A 8 -6.67 -2.42 -0.29
C PRO A 8 -6.74 -0.92 -0.60
N GLU A 9 -7.13 -0.56 -1.81
CA GLU A 9 -7.33 0.82 -2.27
C GLU A 9 -8.42 1.55 -1.49
N LEU A 10 -9.54 0.87 -1.17
CA LEU A 10 -10.60 1.46 -0.37
C LEU A 10 -10.17 1.64 1.09
N LEU A 11 -9.37 0.71 1.63
CA LEU A 11 -8.80 0.82 2.97
C LEU A 11 -7.80 1.99 3.09
N ALA A 12 -7.03 2.24 2.03
CA ALA A 12 -6.12 3.38 1.95
C ALA A 12 -6.88 4.72 1.87
N ALA A 13 -7.93 4.79 1.05
CA ALA A 13 -8.81 5.95 0.98
C ALA A 13 -9.47 6.24 2.34
N ALA A 14 -10.08 5.23 2.95
CA ALA A 14 -10.71 5.36 4.26
C ALA A 14 -9.72 5.80 5.36
N SER A 15 -8.49 5.29 5.33
CA SER A 15 -7.44 5.73 6.25
C SER A 15 -7.14 7.23 6.12
N THR A 16 -7.13 7.75 4.89
CA THR A 16 -6.88 9.17 4.59
C THR A 16 -8.03 10.05 5.07
N ASP A 17 -9.27 9.63 4.82
CA ASP A 17 -10.47 10.32 5.31
C ASP A 17 -10.50 10.39 6.83
N LEU A 18 -10.20 9.27 7.50
CA LEU A 18 -10.13 9.21 8.96
C LEU A 18 -9.03 10.11 9.54
N GLN A 19 -7.87 10.25 8.88
CA GLN A 19 -6.84 11.21 9.31
C GLN A 19 -7.36 12.65 9.23
N SER A 20 -8.07 13.00 8.15
CA SER A 20 -8.69 14.32 7.98
C SER A 20 -9.74 14.62 9.06
N ILE A 21 -10.58 13.63 9.38
CA ILE A 21 -11.56 13.72 10.48
C ILE A 21 -10.86 13.92 11.82
N GLY A 22 -9.85 13.12 12.13
CA GLY A 22 -9.08 13.22 13.38
C GLY A 22 -8.46 14.61 13.55
N SER A 23 -7.80 15.12 12.50
CA SER A 23 -7.22 16.48 12.49
C SER A 23 -8.27 17.56 12.70
N SER A 24 -9.43 17.45 12.05
CA SER A 24 -10.52 18.42 12.21
C SER A 24 -11.10 18.40 13.62
N LEU A 25 -11.26 17.22 14.21
CA LEU A 25 -11.75 17.07 15.59
C LEU A 25 -10.76 17.63 16.61
N SER A 26 -9.46 17.34 16.47
CA SER A 26 -8.42 17.88 17.35
C SER A 26 -8.37 19.40 17.30
N ARG A 27 -8.50 20.01 16.10
CA ARG A 27 -8.58 21.46 15.95
C ARG A 27 -9.83 22.04 16.63
N ALA A 28 -10.99 21.41 16.43
CA ALA A 28 -12.23 21.85 17.07
C ALA A 28 -12.14 21.77 18.60
N SER A 29 -11.60 20.67 19.14
CA SER A 29 -11.41 20.51 20.59
C SER A 29 -10.46 21.56 21.16
N ALA A 30 -9.34 21.83 20.48
CA ALA A 30 -8.39 22.85 20.88
C ALA A 30 -9.00 24.25 20.86
N ALA A 31 -9.75 24.61 19.79
CA ALA A 31 -10.43 25.89 19.68
C ALA A 31 -11.50 26.09 20.78
N ALA A 32 -12.16 25.00 21.19
CA ALA A 32 -13.17 25.04 22.25
C ALA A 32 -12.57 25.06 23.67
N SER A 33 -11.28 24.76 23.86
CA SER A 33 -10.68 24.57 25.19
C SER A 33 -10.81 25.81 26.08
N ALA A 34 -10.10 26.89 25.74
CA ALA A 34 -10.13 28.13 26.53
C ALA A 34 -11.56 28.68 26.80
N PRO A 35 -12.43 28.87 25.78
CA PRO A 35 -13.74 29.46 26.01
C PRO A 35 -14.69 28.61 26.87
N THR A 36 -14.41 27.31 27.05
CA THR A 36 -15.24 26.42 27.89
C THR A 36 -14.64 26.17 29.27
N THR A 37 -13.31 26.21 29.41
CA THR A 37 -12.63 25.99 30.70
C THR A 37 -12.51 27.27 31.54
N GLU A 38 -12.50 28.44 30.90
CA GLU A 38 -12.28 29.76 31.53
C GLU A 38 -13.56 30.60 31.59
N LEU A 39 -14.71 29.94 31.81
CA LEU A 39 -15.99 30.61 31.98
C LEU A 39 -15.94 31.59 33.17
N LEU A 40 -16.54 32.76 32.97
CA LEU A 40 -16.75 33.75 34.03
C LEU A 40 -18.13 33.54 34.67
N ALA A 41 -18.26 33.84 35.96
CA ALA A 41 -19.55 33.83 36.64
C ALA A 41 -20.46 34.93 36.09
N ALA A 42 -21.74 34.62 35.88
CA ALA A 42 -22.72 35.57 35.32
C ALA A 42 -23.02 36.73 36.28
N ALA A 43 -22.96 36.47 37.59
CA ALA A 43 -23.01 37.49 38.65
C ALA A 43 -22.15 37.07 39.84
N SER A 44 -22.02 37.97 40.83
CA SER A 44 -21.16 37.78 42.01
C SER A 44 -21.79 36.91 43.12
N ASP A 45 -22.85 36.17 42.81
CA ASP A 45 -23.51 35.28 43.75
C ASP A 45 -22.95 33.85 43.72
N GLU A 46 -23.19 33.11 44.79
CA GLU A 46 -22.68 31.76 45.00
C GLU A 46 -23.25 30.74 43.99
N VAL A 47 -24.47 30.95 43.50
CA VAL A 47 -25.10 30.06 42.50
C VAL A 47 -24.43 30.24 41.15
N SER A 48 -24.21 31.49 40.72
CA SER A 48 -23.45 31.80 39.49
C SER A 48 -22.04 31.22 39.54
N ALA A 49 -21.34 31.37 40.67
CA ALA A 49 -20.01 30.80 40.86
C ALA A 49 -20.02 29.25 40.80
N ALA A 50 -20.99 28.60 41.45
CA ALA A 50 -21.13 27.15 41.43
C ALA A 50 -21.44 26.61 40.02
N ILE A 51 -22.33 27.27 39.27
CA ILE A 51 -22.67 26.89 37.89
C ILE A 51 -21.41 26.96 37.00
N THR A 52 -20.67 28.07 37.06
CA THR A 52 -19.40 28.22 36.33
C THR A 52 -18.41 27.12 36.70
N ALA A 53 -18.26 26.81 37.99
CA ALA A 53 -17.35 25.77 38.45
C ALA A 53 -17.70 24.39 37.87
N VAL A 54 -18.99 24.03 37.81
CA VAL A 54 -19.45 22.76 37.22
C VAL A 54 -19.13 22.70 35.73
N PHE A 55 -19.46 23.73 34.96
CA PHE A 55 -19.20 23.74 33.51
C PHE A 55 -17.70 23.75 33.19
N SER A 56 -16.90 24.54 33.91
CA SER A 56 -15.45 24.56 33.72
C SER A 56 -14.79 23.24 34.11
N ALA A 57 -15.30 22.53 35.12
CA ALA A 57 -14.83 21.18 35.46
C ALA A 57 -15.19 20.18 34.36
N HIS A 58 -16.45 20.17 33.91
CA HIS A 58 -16.90 19.31 32.81
C HIS A 58 -16.10 19.55 31.52
N ALA A 59 -15.78 20.80 31.19
CA ALA A 59 -14.96 21.14 30.04
C ALA A 59 -13.53 20.55 30.16
N ARG A 60 -12.91 20.60 31.35
CA ARG A 60 -11.59 19.98 31.57
C ARG A 60 -11.63 18.47 31.42
N ASP A 61 -12.66 17.83 31.97
CA ASP A 61 -12.87 16.38 31.83
C ASP A 61 -13.08 15.99 30.36
N TYR A 62 -13.86 16.78 29.62
CA TYR A 62 -14.06 16.60 28.19
C TYR A 62 -12.75 16.73 27.40
N GLN A 63 -11.90 17.71 27.71
CA GLN A 63 -10.61 17.88 27.03
C GLN A 63 -9.66 16.71 27.34
N ALA A 64 -9.63 16.25 28.60
CA ALA A 64 -8.86 15.07 28.98
C ALA A 64 -9.33 13.83 28.22
N LEU A 65 -10.63 13.60 28.13
CA LEU A 65 -11.19 12.48 27.36
C LEU A 65 -10.91 12.61 25.86
N SER A 66 -11.05 13.81 25.29
CA SER A 66 -10.78 14.08 23.88
C SER A 66 -9.35 13.76 23.49
N ALA A 67 -8.38 14.03 24.37
CA ALA A 67 -6.98 13.62 24.17
C ALA A 67 -6.81 12.09 24.14
N HIS A 68 -7.50 11.35 25.02
CA HIS A 68 -7.48 9.88 25.00
C HIS A 68 -8.11 9.32 23.71
N VAL A 69 -9.22 9.89 23.27
CA VAL A 69 -9.89 9.50 22.03
C VAL A 69 -9.03 9.81 20.81
N ALA A 70 -8.34 10.95 20.77
CA ALA A 70 -7.43 11.29 19.68
C ALA A 70 -6.29 10.26 19.56
N ALA A 71 -5.67 9.88 20.67
CA ALA A 71 -4.62 8.87 20.68
C ALA A 71 -5.14 7.48 20.26
N PHE A 72 -6.36 7.12 20.65
CA PHE A 72 -7.01 5.89 20.19
C PHE A 72 -7.27 5.93 18.68
N HIS A 73 -7.80 7.05 18.17
CA HIS A 73 -8.10 7.25 16.75
C HIS A 73 -6.84 7.12 15.88
N GLU A 74 -5.72 7.71 16.30
CA GLU A 74 -4.44 7.54 15.61
C GLU A 74 -4.02 6.07 15.51
N ARG A 75 -4.11 5.32 16.61
CA ARG A 75 -3.79 3.88 16.62
C ARG A 75 -4.73 3.09 15.72
N PHE A 76 -6.01 3.44 15.70
CA PHE A 76 -7.00 2.82 14.82
C PHE A 76 -6.65 3.04 13.35
N VAL A 77 -6.36 4.28 12.94
CA VAL A 77 -5.93 4.61 11.58
C VAL A 77 -4.64 3.85 11.21
N GLN A 78 -3.64 3.82 12.10
CA GLN A 78 -2.40 3.08 11.87
C GLN A 78 -2.64 1.57 11.70
N ALA A 79 -3.57 1.00 12.45
CA ALA A 79 -3.95 -0.41 12.30
C ALA A 79 -4.64 -0.66 10.96
N LEU A 80 -5.57 0.23 10.56
CA LEU A 80 -6.28 0.14 9.28
C LEU A 80 -5.33 0.21 8.08
N THR A 81 -4.40 1.18 8.09
CA THR A 81 -3.37 1.32 7.04
C THR A 81 -2.49 0.09 6.94
N ARG A 82 -2.03 -0.46 8.08
CA ARG A 82 -1.24 -1.70 8.10
C ARG A 82 -2.03 -2.90 7.58
N SER A 83 -3.32 -3.00 7.92
CA SER A 83 -4.17 -4.07 7.40
C SER A 83 -4.34 -3.97 5.87
N GLY A 84 -4.54 -2.77 5.33
CA GLY A 84 -4.61 -2.56 3.88
C GLY A 84 -3.33 -3.01 3.16
N ALA A 85 -2.18 -2.63 3.70
CA ALA A 85 -0.88 -3.06 3.17
C ALA A 85 -0.68 -4.59 3.24
N ALA A 86 -1.14 -5.24 4.33
CA ALA A 86 -1.04 -6.68 4.49
C ALA A 86 -1.88 -7.43 3.44
N TYR A 87 -3.10 -6.97 3.15
CA TYR A 87 -3.93 -7.56 2.08
C TYR A 87 -3.29 -7.38 0.70
N ALA A 88 -2.78 -6.19 0.39
CA ALA A 88 -2.07 -5.96 -0.87
C ALA A 88 -0.84 -6.85 -1.02
N ALA A 89 -0.07 -7.05 0.06
CA ALA A 89 1.07 -7.95 0.06
C ALA A 89 0.67 -9.42 -0.14
N ALA A 90 -0.45 -9.86 0.45
CA ALA A 90 -0.96 -11.21 0.28
C ALA A 90 -1.31 -11.50 -1.19
N GLU A 91 -1.98 -10.58 -1.87
CA GLU A 91 -2.28 -10.69 -3.31
C GLU A 91 -1.01 -10.77 -4.16
N ALA A 92 0.01 -9.95 -3.86
CA ALA A 92 1.28 -9.95 -4.57
C ALA A 92 2.06 -11.27 -4.37
N VAL A 93 2.07 -11.83 -3.16
CA VAL A 93 2.68 -13.13 -2.87
C VAL A 93 1.93 -14.26 -3.58
N GLY A 94 0.60 -14.20 -3.62
CA GLY A 94 -0.22 -15.15 -4.37
C GLY A 94 0.13 -15.14 -5.87
N ALA A 95 0.17 -13.95 -6.48
CA ALA A 95 0.51 -13.79 -7.89
C ALA A 95 1.93 -14.28 -8.23
N SER A 96 2.93 -13.92 -7.42
CA SER A 96 4.32 -14.35 -7.62
C SER A 96 4.52 -15.85 -7.42
N SER A 97 3.79 -16.47 -6.49
CA SER A 97 3.82 -17.92 -6.29
C SER A 97 3.32 -18.67 -7.53
N LEU A 98 2.20 -18.22 -8.11
CA LEU A 98 1.65 -18.79 -9.34
C LEU A 98 2.58 -18.60 -10.54
N GLN A 99 3.22 -17.44 -10.64
CA GLN A 99 4.27 -17.19 -11.64
C GLN A 99 5.45 -18.14 -11.47
N GLY A 100 5.93 -18.37 -10.24
CA GLY A 100 6.99 -19.33 -9.95
C GLY A 100 6.64 -20.75 -10.39
N VAL A 101 5.45 -21.23 -10.02
CA VAL A 101 4.95 -22.54 -10.44
C VAL A 101 4.86 -22.65 -11.97
N GLN A 102 4.40 -21.60 -12.65
CA GLN A 102 4.36 -21.57 -14.11
C GLN A 102 5.78 -21.70 -14.70
N GLN A 103 6.76 -20.98 -14.16
CA GLN A 103 8.14 -21.06 -14.64
C GLN A 103 8.79 -22.41 -14.36
N ASP A 104 8.49 -23.04 -13.22
CA ASP A 104 8.97 -24.40 -12.91
C ASP A 104 8.42 -25.41 -13.91
N VAL A 105 7.12 -25.33 -14.22
CA VAL A 105 6.47 -26.20 -15.21
C VAL A 105 7.05 -25.97 -16.61
N LEU A 106 7.24 -24.72 -17.02
CA LEU A 106 7.90 -24.39 -18.30
C LEU A 106 9.34 -24.91 -18.32
N GLY A 107 10.08 -24.79 -17.21
CA GLY A 107 11.43 -25.30 -17.06
C GLY A 107 11.49 -26.82 -17.24
N LEU A 108 10.58 -27.57 -16.61
CA LEU A 108 10.49 -29.02 -16.75
C LEU A 108 10.15 -29.45 -18.19
N ILE A 109 9.22 -28.76 -18.84
CA ILE A 109 8.84 -29.03 -20.24
C ILE A 109 10.00 -28.71 -21.20
N ASN A 110 10.73 -27.62 -20.95
CA ASN A 110 11.80 -27.15 -21.81
C ASN A 110 13.15 -27.82 -21.55
N ALA A 111 13.35 -28.48 -20.40
CA ALA A 111 14.64 -29.05 -20.02
C ALA A 111 15.22 -30.01 -21.09
N PRO A 112 14.45 -30.94 -21.69
CA PRO A 112 14.99 -31.84 -22.71
C PRO A 112 15.46 -31.10 -23.97
N THR A 113 14.69 -30.12 -24.47
CA THR A 113 15.06 -29.39 -25.69
C THR A 113 16.16 -28.36 -25.44
N LEU A 114 16.20 -27.76 -24.25
CA LEU A 114 17.32 -26.92 -23.85
C LEU A 114 18.62 -27.75 -23.81
N ALA A 115 18.58 -28.97 -23.27
CA ALA A 115 19.73 -29.84 -23.21
C ALA A 115 20.18 -30.38 -24.58
N LEU A 116 19.22 -30.69 -25.47
CA LEU A 116 19.52 -31.31 -26.78
C LEU A 116 19.76 -30.29 -27.90
N LEU A 117 19.06 -29.16 -27.86
CA LEU A 117 18.97 -28.18 -28.96
C LEU A 117 19.40 -26.77 -28.55
N GLY A 118 19.79 -26.56 -27.29
CA GLY A 118 20.17 -25.25 -26.76
C GLY A 118 19.03 -24.23 -26.75
N ARG A 119 17.78 -24.68 -26.95
CA ARG A 119 16.60 -23.81 -27.08
C ARG A 119 15.39 -24.41 -26.36
N PRO A 120 14.55 -23.57 -25.71
CA PRO A 120 13.32 -24.03 -25.08
C PRO A 120 12.33 -24.57 -26.14
N LEU A 121 11.43 -25.45 -25.73
CA LEU A 121 10.37 -25.99 -26.58
C LEU A 121 9.24 -24.98 -26.72
N ILE A 122 8.82 -24.38 -25.60
CA ILE A 122 7.74 -23.42 -25.51
C ILE A 122 8.09 -22.25 -24.57
N GLY A 123 7.42 -21.12 -24.75
CA GLY A 123 7.58 -19.93 -23.93
C GLY A 123 8.46 -18.87 -24.57
N ASN A 124 8.34 -17.65 -24.08
CA ASN A 124 9.09 -16.51 -24.60
C ASN A 124 10.56 -16.57 -24.16
N GLY A 125 11.44 -16.01 -24.99
CA GLY A 125 12.84 -15.80 -24.63
C GLY A 125 12.98 -14.71 -23.55
N ALA A 126 14.01 -14.82 -22.72
CA ALA A 126 14.31 -13.82 -21.70
C ALA A 126 14.81 -12.51 -22.34
N ASP A 127 14.33 -11.37 -21.86
CA ASP A 127 14.81 -10.07 -22.33
C ASP A 127 16.26 -9.83 -21.87
N GLY A 128 17.03 -9.10 -22.68
CA GLY A 128 18.36 -8.64 -22.30
C GLY A 128 18.28 -7.68 -21.10
N THR A 129 18.98 -7.99 -20.01
CA THR A 129 18.93 -7.18 -18.78
C THR A 129 20.09 -6.19 -18.62
N THR A 130 21.14 -6.33 -19.43
CA THR A 130 22.34 -5.50 -19.37
C THR A 130 22.41 -4.63 -20.64
N PRO A 131 22.82 -3.34 -20.57
CA PRO A 131 22.83 -2.48 -21.74
C PRO A 131 23.55 -3.11 -22.95
N GLY A 132 22.89 -3.13 -24.10
CA GLY A 132 23.37 -3.77 -25.33
C GLY A 132 23.28 -5.31 -25.38
N ALA A 133 22.84 -5.99 -24.31
CA ALA A 133 22.65 -7.44 -24.31
C ALA A 133 21.52 -7.86 -25.26
N ALA A 134 21.77 -8.92 -26.03
CA ALA A 134 20.75 -9.53 -26.88
C ALA A 134 19.68 -10.25 -26.04
N GLY A 135 18.45 -10.30 -26.56
CA GLY A 135 17.39 -11.12 -26.00
C GLY A 135 17.62 -12.61 -26.27
N GLY A 136 17.21 -13.46 -25.34
CA GLY A 136 17.25 -14.92 -25.49
C GLY A 136 16.27 -15.41 -26.55
N ALA A 137 16.56 -16.58 -27.14
CA ALA A 137 15.65 -17.23 -28.08
C ALA A 137 14.38 -17.72 -27.37
N GLY A 138 13.23 -17.52 -28.00
CA GLY A 138 11.96 -18.13 -27.63
C GLY A 138 11.88 -19.60 -28.04
N GLY A 139 10.76 -20.21 -27.64
CA GLY A 139 10.46 -21.62 -27.87
C GLY A 139 10.55 -22.04 -29.33
N LEU A 140 10.87 -23.32 -29.56
CA LEU A 140 10.90 -23.93 -30.89
C LEU A 140 9.51 -24.11 -31.51
N LEU A 141 8.49 -24.35 -30.67
CA LEU A 141 7.11 -24.56 -31.11
C LEU A 141 6.22 -23.35 -30.89
N TYR A 142 6.46 -22.60 -29.81
CA TYR A 142 5.64 -21.46 -29.45
C TYR A 142 6.41 -20.50 -28.54
N GLY A 143 6.40 -19.22 -28.87
CA GLY A 143 6.96 -18.15 -28.04
C GLY A 143 7.70 -17.10 -28.86
N ASN A 144 7.64 -15.86 -28.38
CA ASN A 144 8.40 -14.75 -28.96
C ASN A 144 9.85 -14.79 -28.48
N GLY A 145 10.77 -14.27 -29.28
CA GLY A 145 12.11 -13.97 -28.80
C GLY A 145 12.09 -12.86 -27.75
N GLY A 146 13.06 -12.89 -26.84
CA GLY A 146 13.23 -11.81 -25.86
C GLY A 146 13.64 -10.51 -26.54
N ASN A 147 13.25 -9.38 -25.96
CA ASN A 147 13.70 -8.07 -26.40
C ASN A 147 15.19 -7.90 -26.12
N GLY A 148 15.91 -7.25 -27.04
CA GLY A 148 17.27 -6.78 -26.73
C GLY A 148 17.25 -5.59 -25.79
N ALA A 149 18.24 -5.48 -24.92
CA ALA A 149 18.37 -4.37 -23.99
C ALA A 149 18.67 -3.06 -24.72
N ALA A 150 18.22 -1.92 -24.18
CA ALA A 150 18.61 -0.61 -24.70
C ALA A 150 20.15 -0.41 -24.68
N GLY A 151 20.66 0.42 -25.58
CA GLY A 151 22.07 0.82 -25.60
C GLY A 151 22.44 1.69 -24.39
N MET A 152 23.72 1.70 -24.01
CA MET A 152 24.20 2.41 -22.80
C MET A 152 23.95 3.93 -22.84
N ASN A 153 24.02 4.53 -24.04
CA ASN A 153 23.92 5.97 -24.25
C ASN A 153 22.94 6.31 -25.40
N PRO A 154 22.37 7.52 -25.43
CA PRO A 154 21.59 8.00 -26.58
C PRO A 154 22.40 7.91 -27.88
N GLY A 155 21.79 7.33 -28.92
CA GLY A 155 22.43 7.12 -30.23
C GLY A 155 23.28 5.84 -30.34
N VAL A 156 23.46 5.08 -29.24
CA VAL A 156 24.08 3.74 -29.29
C VAL A 156 22.99 2.70 -29.52
N ALA A 157 23.20 1.83 -30.51
CA ALA A 157 22.27 0.74 -30.81
C ALA A 157 22.11 -0.20 -29.62
N GLY A 158 20.88 -0.65 -29.36
CA GLY A 158 20.59 -1.67 -28.37
C GLY A 158 21.03 -3.07 -28.81
N GLY A 159 20.83 -4.05 -27.92
CA GLY A 159 21.02 -5.45 -28.23
C GLY A 159 20.00 -5.96 -29.25
N ALA A 160 20.36 -7.01 -29.98
CA ALA A 160 19.44 -7.66 -30.91
C ALA A 160 18.30 -8.37 -30.16
N GLY A 161 17.11 -8.43 -30.77
CA GLY A 161 16.03 -9.29 -30.29
C GLY A 161 16.35 -10.78 -30.51
N GLY A 162 15.76 -11.62 -29.67
CA GLY A 162 15.87 -13.07 -29.77
C GLY A 162 15.06 -13.66 -30.92
N ALA A 163 15.40 -14.89 -31.31
CA ALA A 163 14.63 -15.64 -32.30
C ALA A 163 13.27 -16.07 -31.73
N ALA A 164 12.18 -15.89 -32.49
CA ALA A 164 10.84 -16.41 -32.19
C ALA A 164 10.62 -17.80 -32.80
N ALA A 165 9.50 -18.44 -32.43
CA ALA A 165 9.00 -19.68 -33.04
C ALA A 165 8.53 -19.48 -34.49
#